data_AF-A0A531LKJ6-F1
#
_entry.id   AF-A0A531LKJ6-F1
#
_cell.length_a   1.000
_cell.length_b   1.000
_cell.length_c   1.000
_cell.angle_alpha   90.00
_cell.angle_beta   90.00
_cell.angle_gamma   90.00
#
_symmetry.space_group_name_H-M   'P 1'
#
loop_
_entity.id
_entity.type
_entity.pdbx_description
1 polymer ?
#
loop_
_entity_poly.entity_id
_entity_poly.type
_entity_poly.pdbx_seq_one_letter_code
_entity_poly.pdbx_strand_id
1 'polypeptide(L)'
;MSAVTATIPEDVMKTVQAKPTLREEGVKLGFRLTLPAQILVLFIAVFPLLMQLYISLTDWSPLSGLGWWSAWSLWNNFANYTDLAADARFWSALKRTAIVMIVCVPAEFLLGLALATLFADEFPGKRIFYSILLMPMMVVPAVAGYMFFMLFQSGGPVNDI
;
A
#
# COMPACT_ATOMS: atom_id res chain seq x y z
N MET A 1 20.72 -74.96 3.84
CA MET A 1 19.40 -74.63 4.40
C MET A 1 19.01 -73.25 3.92
N SER A 2 17.85 -73.17 3.28
CA SER A 2 17.41 -72.09 2.39
C SER A 2 17.13 -70.79 3.15
N ALA A 3 17.89 -69.72 2.89
CA ALA A 3 17.47 -68.37 3.23
C ALA A 3 16.50 -67.92 2.13
N VAL A 4 15.21 -67.98 2.44
CA VAL A 4 14.13 -67.47 1.59
C VAL A 4 14.29 -65.95 1.50
N THR A 5 14.97 -65.49 0.45
CA THR A 5 14.99 -64.09 0.04
C THR A 5 13.59 -63.73 -0.44
N ALA A 6 12.80 -63.09 0.42
CA ALA A 6 11.53 -62.50 0.04
C ALA A 6 11.79 -61.37 -0.95
N THR A 7 11.69 -61.66 -2.25
CA THR A 7 11.65 -60.65 -3.31
C THR A 7 10.33 -59.90 -3.18
N ILE A 8 10.40 -58.67 -2.67
CA ILE A 8 9.26 -57.75 -2.67
C ILE A 8 8.85 -57.56 -4.15
N PRO A 9 7.58 -57.79 -4.53
CA PRO A 9 7.14 -57.60 -5.92
C PRO A 9 7.36 -56.13 -6.34
N GLU A 10 7.95 -55.88 -7.51
CA GLU A 10 8.14 -54.51 -8.06
C GLU A 10 6.83 -53.70 -8.15
N ASP A 11 5.69 -54.40 -8.21
CA ASP A 11 4.35 -53.82 -8.22
C ASP A 11 4.05 -53.03 -6.93
N VAL A 12 4.58 -53.50 -5.79
CA VAL A 12 4.44 -52.81 -4.50
C VAL A 12 5.30 -51.54 -4.45
N MET A 13 6.43 -51.48 -5.18
CA MET A 13 7.25 -50.26 -5.29
C MET A 13 6.60 -49.19 -6.18
N LYS A 14 5.81 -49.58 -7.19
CA LYS A 14 5.11 -48.63 -8.08
C LYS A 14 3.86 -48.02 -7.44
N THR A 15 3.18 -48.76 -6.58
CA THR A 15 1.98 -48.28 -5.86
C THR A 15 2.28 -47.24 -4.78
N VAL A 16 3.53 -47.13 -4.33
CA VAL A 16 3.96 -46.08 -3.39
C VAL A 16 4.23 -44.72 -4.09
N GLN A 17 4.37 -44.68 -5.42
CA GLN A 17 4.98 -43.54 -6.12
C GLN A 17 4.06 -42.53 -6.82
N ALA A 18 2.72 -42.62 -6.76
CA ALA A 18 1.89 -41.73 -7.58
C ALA A 18 0.61 -41.22 -6.88
N LYS A 19 0.75 -40.64 -5.68
CA LYS A 19 -0.26 -39.71 -5.19
C LYS A 19 0.37 -38.32 -5.13
N PRO A 20 -0.05 -37.34 -5.94
CA PRO A 20 0.40 -35.96 -5.75
C PRO A 20 0.20 -35.63 -4.28
N THR A 21 1.26 -35.18 -3.62
CA THR A 21 1.21 -34.92 -2.19
C THR A 21 0.02 -33.98 -1.93
N LEU A 22 -0.88 -34.33 -1.00
CA LEU A 22 -2.13 -33.59 -0.74
C LEU A 22 -1.92 -32.07 -0.56
N ARG A 23 -0.69 -31.68 -0.22
CA ARG A 23 -0.19 -30.31 -0.13
C ARG A 23 -0.15 -29.57 -1.47
N GLU A 24 0.26 -30.20 -2.57
CA GLU A 24 0.33 -29.57 -3.90
C GLU A 24 -1.05 -29.33 -4.51
N GLU A 25 -1.96 -30.29 -4.36
CA GLU A 25 -3.35 -30.10 -4.79
C GLU A 25 -4.05 -29.04 -3.94
N GLY A 26 -3.78 -29.00 -2.63
CA GLY A 26 -4.28 -27.95 -1.73
C GLY A 26 -3.83 -26.54 -2.14
N VAL A 27 -2.56 -26.36 -2.54
CA VAL A 27 -2.05 -25.07 -3.04
C VAL A 27 -2.69 -24.68 -4.37
N LYS A 28 -2.86 -25.62 -5.30
CA LYS A 28 -3.52 -25.36 -6.59
C LYS A 28 -5.01 -25.03 -6.43
N LEU A 29 -5.69 -25.71 -5.51
CA LEU A 29 -7.10 -25.46 -5.19
C LEU A 29 -7.25 -24.09 -4.51
N GLY A 30 -6.40 -23.80 -3.53
CA GLY A 30 -6.33 -22.50 -2.84
C GLY A 30 -6.11 -21.36 -3.83
N PHE A 31 -5.13 -21.51 -4.73
CA PHE A 31 -4.85 -20.52 -5.77
C PHE A 31 -6.05 -20.28 -6.70
N ARG A 32 -6.73 -21.34 -7.16
CA ARG A 32 -7.93 -21.22 -8.02
C ARG A 32 -9.10 -20.56 -7.30
N LEU A 33 -9.26 -20.80 -6.00
CA LEU A 33 -10.31 -20.18 -5.19
C LEU A 33 -10.03 -18.70 -4.91
N THR A 34 -8.76 -18.31 -4.75
CA THR A 34 -8.37 -16.89 -4.58
C THR A 34 -8.26 -16.11 -5.89
N LEU A 35 -8.14 -16.81 -7.02
CA LEU A 35 -7.97 -16.24 -8.36
C LEU A 35 -9.03 -15.16 -8.70
N PRO A 36 -10.36 -15.38 -8.53
CA PRO A 36 -11.34 -14.36 -8.85
C PRO A 36 -11.20 -13.11 -7.97
N ALA A 37 -10.87 -13.27 -6.68
CA ALA A 37 -10.63 -12.14 -5.79
C ALA A 37 -9.36 -11.36 -6.18
N GLN A 38 -8.28 -12.06 -6.55
CA GLN A 38 -7.05 -11.44 -7.03
C GLN A 38 -7.26 -10.68 -8.34
N ILE A 39 -7.99 -11.26 -9.31
CA ILE A 39 -8.34 -10.57 -10.56
C ILE A 39 -9.15 -9.31 -10.26
N LEU A 40 -10.13 -9.39 -9.36
CA LEU A 40 -10.97 -8.25 -9.02
C LEU A 40 -10.16 -7.11 -8.39
N VAL A 41 -9.31 -7.41 -7.39
CA VAL A 41 -8.44 -6.43 -6.74
C VAL A 41 -7.47 -5.81 -7.75
N LEU A 42 -6.86 -6.65 -8.59
CA LEU A 42 -5.94 -6.18 -9.62
C LEU A 42 -6.66 -5.30 -10.64
N PHE A 43 -7.87 -5.66 -11.06
CA PHE A 43 -8.68 -4.88 -11.98
C PHE A 43 -9.00 -3.51 -11.38
N ILE A 44 -9.49 -3.45 -10.13
CA ILE A 44 -9.83 -2.19 -9.46
C ILE A 44 -8.60 -1.29 -9.25
N ALA A 45 -7.39 -1.85 -9.07
CA ALA A 45 -6.17 -1.08 -8.91
C ALA A 45 -5.54 -0.64 -10.24
N VAL A 46 -5.44 -1.56 -11.20
CA VAL A 46 -4.74 -1.35 -12.48
C VAL A 46 -5.58 -0.54 -13.45
N PHE A 47 -6.90 -0.76 -13.49
CA PHE A 47 -7.80 -0.03 -14.39
C PHE A 47 -7.69 1.50 -14.23
N PRO A 48 -7.85 2.10 -13.02
CA PRO A 48 -7.73 3.55 -12.86
C PRO A 48 -6.30 4.05 -13.09
N LEU A 49 -5.27 3.23 -12.85
CA LEU A 49 -3.88 3.59 -13.14
C LEU A 49 -3.66 3.72 -14.65
N LEU A 50 -4.11 2.74 -15.44
CA LEU A 50 -4.00 2.78 -16.90
C LEU A 50 -4.83 3.94 -17.48
N MET A 51 -6.02 4.19 -16.93
CA MET A 51 -6.84 5.34 -17.30
C MET A 51 -6.13 6.66 -17.02
N GLN A 52 -5.53 6.84 -15.83
CA GLN A 52 -4.77 8.03 -15.48
C GLN A 52 -3.57 8.22 -16.40
N LEU A 53 -2.85 7.15 -16.71
CA LEU A 53 -1.72 7.20 -17.64
C LEU A 53 -2.17 7.63 -19.04
N TYR A 54 -3.25 7.04 -19.56
CA TYR A 54 -3.82 7.42 -20.85
C TYR A 54 -4.23 8.90 -20.89
N ILE A 55 -4.93 9.38 -19.85
CA ILE A 55 -5.36 10.78 -19.77
C ILE A 55 -4.16 11.72 -19.62
N SER A 56 -3.12 11.35 -18.86
CA SER A 56 -1.95 12.21 -18.63
C SER A 56 -1.16 12.56 -19.91
N LEU A 57 -1.28 11.72 -20.95
CA LEU A 57 -0.67 11.92 -22.27
C LEU A 57 -1.51 12.79 -23.21
N THR A 58 -2.67 13.26 -22.75
CA THR A 58 -3.64 14.05 -23.52
C THR A 58 -3.96 15.34 -22.78
N ASP A 59 -4.40 16.37 -23.49
CA ASP A 59 -4.86 17.63 -22.88
C ASP A 59 -6.34 17.55 -22.46
N TRP A 60 -6.77 16.38 -21.97
CA TRP A 60 -8.16 16.14 -21.62
C TRP A 60 -8.51 16.72 -20.25
N SER A 61 -9.59 17.49 -20.21
CA SER A 61 -10.18 18.03 -18.98
C SER A 61 -11.59 17.47 -18.79
N PRO A 62 -12.03 17.16 -17.56
CA PRO A 62 -13.43 16.80 -17.27
C PRO A 62 -14.45 17.86 -17.72
N LEU A 63 -14.01 19.12 -17.87
CA LEU A 63 -14.82 20.26 -18.30
C LEU A 63 -14.93 20.38 -19.83
N SER A 64 -14.18 19.57 -20.60
CA SER A 64 -14.14 19.63 -22.06
C SER A 64 -15.43 19.13 -22.73
N GLY A 65 -16.37 18.55 -21.97
CA GLY A 65 -17.60 17.96 -22.49
C GLY A 65 -17.39 16.65 -23.26
N LEU A 66 -16.15 16.19 -23.40
CA LEU A 66 -15.78 14.91 -24.00
C LEU A 66 -15.62 13.86 -22.91
N GLY A 67 -16.12 12.65 -23.15
CA GLY A 67 -15.85 11.52 -22.26
C GLY A 67 -14.36 11.16 -22.28
N TRP A 68 -13.81 10.67 -21.17
CA TRP A 68 -12.39 10.28 -21.08
C TRP A 68 -11.97 9.30 -22.19
N TRP A 69 -12.88 8.47 -22.70
CA TRP A 69 -12.65 7.54 -23.81
C TRP A 69 -12.30 8.23 -25.14
N SER A 70 -12.65 9.51 -25.34
CA SER A 70 -12.31 10.29 -26.55
C SER A 70 -11.07 11.16 -26.40
N ALA A 71 -10.35 11.05 -25.28
CA ALA A 71 -9.17 11.88 -25.01
C ALA A 71 -8.08 11.80 -26.11
N TRP A 72 -8.06 10.75 -26.93
CA TRP A 72 -7.18 10.62 -28.10
C TRP A 72 -7.27 11.80 -29.08
N SER A 73 -8.42 12.46 -29.21
CA SER A 73 -8.53 13.65 -30.07
C SER A 73 -7.71 14.85 -29.56
N LEU A 74 -7.33 14.84 -28.28
CA LEU A 74 -6.56 15.87 -27.58
C LEU A 74 -5.12 15.40 -27.28
N TRP A 75 -4.58 14.50 -28.11
CA TRP A 75 -3.20 14.05 -27.97
C TRP A 75 -2.21 15.22 -28.09
N ASN A 76 -1.40 15.43 -27.05
CA ASN A 76 -0.58 16.64 -26.92
C ASN A 76 0.92 16.40 -27.04
N ASN A 77 1.35 15.21 -27.49
CA ASN A 77 2.77 14.87 -27.68
C ASN A 77 3.66 15.15 -26.46
N PHE A 78 3.16 14.84 -25.25
CA PHE A 78 3.85 15.05 -23.97
C PHE A 78 4.01 16.52 -23.54
N ALA A 79 3.29 17.47 -24.15
CA ALA A 79 3.33 18.88 -23.77
C ALA A 79 3.04 19.10 -22.27
N ASN A 80 2.10 18.34 -21.69
CA ASN A 80 1.82 18.37 -20.24
C ASN A 80 3.07 18.19 -19.37
N TYR A 81 3.99 17.32 -19.78
CA TYR A 81 5.19 17.03 -19.00
C TYR A 81 6.26 18.11 -19.20
N THR A 82 6.39 18.66 -20.41
CA THR A 82 7.33 19.76 -20.67
C THR A 82 6.91 21.03 -19.96
N ASP A 83 5.61 21.32 -19.96
CA ASP A 83 5.04 22.49 -19.28
C ASP A 83 5.20 22.36 -17.76
N LEU A 84 4.94 21.17 -17.21
CA LEU A 84 5.13 20.90 -15.79
C LEU A 84 6.61 21.00 -15.37
N ALA A 85 7.54 20.57 -16.22
CA ALA A 85 8.97 20.69 -15.97
C ALA A 85 9.46 22.14 -15.98
N ALA A 86 8.81 23.02 -16.76
CA ALA A 86 9.12 24.46 -16.79
C ALA A 86 8.44 25.25 -15.66
N ASP A 87 7.42 24.70 -15.00
CA ASP A 87 6.65 25.40 -13.97
C ASP A 87 7.40 25.48 -12.62
N ALA A 88 7.78 26.69 -12.22
CA ALA A 88 8.41 26.95 -10.93
C ALA A 88 7.51 26.60 -9.72
N ARG A 89 6.18 26.65 -9.87
CA ARG A 89 5.24 26.28 -8.81
C ARG A 89 5.26 24.79 -8.55
N PHE A 90 5.39 23.98 -9.60
CA PHE A 90 5.55 22.53 -9.48
C PHE A 90 6.80 22.18 -8.65
N TRP A 91 7.95 22.76 -8.99
CA TRP A 91 9.20 22.54 -8.25
C TRP A 91 9.14 23.03 -6.80
N SER A 92 8.48 24.17 -6.56
CA SER A 92 8.26 24.69 -5.19
C SER A 92 7.38 23.76 -4.36
N ALA A 93 6.28 23.25 -4.93
CA ALA A 93 5.41 22.28 -4.28
C ALA A 93 6.13 20.96 -4.02
N LEU A 94 6.85 20.42 -5.01
CA LEU A 94 7.63 19.20 -4.88
C LEU A 94 8.69 19.32 -3.78
N LYS A 95 9.41 20.45 -3.72
CA LYS A 95 10.40 20.72 -2.68
C LYS A 95 9.76 20.77 -1.29
N ARG A 96 8.60 21.41 -1.13
CA ARG A 96 7.88 21.45 0.15
C ARG A 96 7.49 20.04 0.61
N THR A 97 6.91 19.24 -0.27
CA THR A 97 6.54 17.85 0.03
C THR A 97 7.76 17.00 0.37
N ALA A 98 8.85 17.15 -0.39
CA ALA A 98 10.09 16.41 -0.15
C ALA A 98 10.72 16.79 1.20
N ILE A 99 10.76 18.08 1.56
CA ILE A 99 11.26 18.53 2.86
C ILE A 99 10.42 17.94 3.99
N VAL A 100 9.09 17.99 3.88
CA VAL A 100 8.20 17.40 4.89
C VAL A 100 8.46 15.90 5.01
N MET A 101 8.55 15.17 3.90
CA MET A 101 8.81 13.72 3.91
C MET A 101 10.16 13.38 4.56
N ILE A 102 11.23 14.08 4.18
CA ILE A 102 12.59 13.83 4.67
C ILE A 102 12.72 14.13 6.17
N VAL A 103 11.92 15.05 6.71
CA VAL A 103 11.94 15.37 8.14
C VAL A 103 10.98 14.48 8.92
N CYS A 104 9.73 14.35 8.48
CA CYS A 104 8.68 13.62 9.18
C CYS A 104 8.93 12.11 9.17
N VAL A 105 9.30 11.50 8.04
CA VAL A 105 9.44 10.03 7.95
C VAL A 105 10.53 9.50 8.90
N PRO A 106 11.75 10.08 8.94
CA PRO A 106 12.75 9.65 9.92
C PRO A 106 12.35 9.96 11.36
N ALA A 107 11.71 11.09 11.62
CA ALA A 107 11.23 11.41 12.96
C ALA A 107 10.18 10.40 13.46
N GLU A 108 9.20 10.06 12.63
CA GLU A 108 8.19 9.03 12.90
C GLU A 108 8.82 7.66 13.11
N PHE A 109 9.80 7.29 12.27
CA PHE A 109 10.53 6.03 12.40
C PHE A 109 11.32 5.97 13.72
N LEU A 110 12.05 7.02 14.06
CA LEU A 110 12.83 7.08 15.31
C LEU A 110 11.93 7.08 16.54
N LEU A 111 10.82 7.81 16.52
CA LEU A 111 9.83 7.80 17.59
C LEU A 111 9.18 6.42 17.73
N GLY A 112 8.80 5.79 16.62
CA GLY A 112 8.26 4.44 16.60
C GLY A 112 9.25 3.41 17.13
N LEU A 113 10.53 3.53 16.74
CA LEU A 113 11.60 2.66 17.23
C LEU A 113 11.85 2.88 18.74
N ALA A 114 11.91 4.12 19.19
CA ALA A 114 12.08 4.46 20.61
C ALA A 114 10.93 3.88 21.45
N LEU A 115 9.68 4.07 21.00
CA LEU A 115 8.51 3.47 21.64
C LEU A 115 8.57 1.94 21.59
N ALA A 116 8.95 1.32 20.48
CA ALA A 116 9.07 -0.13 20.38
C ALA A 116 10.10 -0.69 21.38
N THR A 117 11.25 -0.01 21.54
CA THR A 117 12.27 -0.41 22.53
C THR A 117 11.78 -0.21 23.96
N LEU A 118 11.07 0.89 24.26
CA LEU A 118 10.51 1.14 25.59
C LEU A 118 9.44 0.10 25.98
N PHE A 119 8.68 -0.38 24.99
CA PHE A 119 7.65 -1.41 25.17
C PHE A 119 8.18 -2.84 24.98
N ALA A 120 9.47 -3.03 24.71
CA ALA A 120 10.06 -4.35 24.63
C ALA A 120 10.02 -5.06 25.99
N ASP A 121 10.26 -4.33 27.07
CA ASP A 121 10.18 -4.86 28.43
C ASP A 121 8.74 -4.88 28.98
N GLU A 122 8.49 -5.74 29.97
CA GLU A 122 7.22 -5.81 30.69
C GLU A 122 7.20 -4.79 31.82
N PHE A 123 6.48 -3.67 31.62
CA PHE A 123 6.31 -2.63 32.64
C PHE A 123 4.87 -2.59 33.19
N PRO A 124 4.69 -2.28 34.49
CA PRO A 124 3.36 -2.12 35.07
C PRO A 124 2.66 -0.91 34.44
N GLY A 125 1.49 -1.12 33.83
CA GLY A 125 0.72 -0.07 33.14
C GLY A 125 0.79 -0.09 31.61
N LYS A 126 1.55 -1.01 31.00
CA LYS A 126 1.73 -1.16 29.55
C LYS A 126 0.46 -1.09 28.73
N ARG A 127 -0.62 -1.73 29.22
CA ARG A 127 -1.92 -1.75 28.55
C ARG A 127 -2.54 -0.36 28.38
N ILE A 128 -2.43 0.50 29.39
CA ILE A 128 -3.04 1.84 29.37
C ILE A 128 -2.28 2.75 28.41
N PHE A 129 -0.94 2.77 28.49
CA PHE A 129 -0.12 3.57 27.59
C PHE A 129 -0.27 3.14 26.13
N TYR A 130 -0.30 1.84 25.85
CA TYR A 130 -0.52 1.33 24.49
C TYR A 130 -1.90 1.75 23.95
N SER A 131 -2.95 1.70 24.79
CA SER A 131 -4.26 2.20 24.40
C SER A 131 -4.21 3.69 24.04
N ILE A 132 -3.63 4.56 24.88
CA ILE A 132 -3.54 6.01 24.60
C ILE A 132 -2.79 6.28 23.28
N LEU A 133 -1.69 5.57 23.02
CA LEU A 133 -0.91 5.70 21.79
C LEU A 133 -1.68 5.27 20.53
N LEU A 134 -2.63 4.34 20.64
CA LEU A 134 -3.45 3.89 19.51
C LEU A 134 -4.65 4.80 19.22
N MET A 135 -5.11 5.60 20.18
CA MET A 135 -6.24 6.50 19.99
C MET A 135 -6.12 7.45 18.78
N PRO A 136 -4.97 8.10 18.51
CA PRO A 136 -4.84 8.97 17.34
C PRO A 136 -5.02 8.24 16.00
N MET A 137 -4.76 6.93 15.92
CA MET A 137 -4.96 6.17 14.68
C MET A 137 -6.42 6.09 14.25
N MET A 138 -7.35 6.31 15.18
CA MET A 138 -8.79 6.34 14.91
C MET A 138 -9.28 7.74 14.51
N VAL A 139 -8.44 8.78 14.62
CA VAL A 139 -8.80 10.15 14.27
C VAL A 139 -8.67 10.34 12.76
N VAL A 140 -9.73 10.85 12.12
CA VAL A 140 -9.74 11.18 10.70
C VAL A 140 -8.71 12.30 10.43
N PRO A 141 -7.85 12.19 9.39
CA PRO A 141 -6.80 13.19 9.13
C PRO A 141 -7.32 14.63 9.02
N ALA A 142 -8.53 14.82 8.48
CA ALA A 142 -9.17 16.13 8.41
C ALA A 142 -9.45 16.74 9.80
N VAL A 143 -9.89 15.93 10.77
CA VAL A 143 -10.13 16.37 12.15
C VAL A 143 -8.82 16.69 12.84
N ALA A 144 -7.81 15.84 12.68
CA ALA A 144 -6.47 16.10 13.22
C ALA A 144 -5.92 17.44 12.71
N GLY A 145 -6.02 17.70 11.41
CA GLY A 145 -5.62 18.98 10.81
C GLY A 145 -6.39 20.17 11.38
N TYR A 146 -7.71 20.03 11.59
CA TYR A 146 -8.52 21.07 12.19
C TYR A 146 -8.18 21.34 13.66
N MET A 147 -7.90 20.30 14.45
CA MET A 147 -7.45 20.46 15.83
C MET A 147 -6.13 21.25 15.89
N PHE A 148 -5.16 20.92 15.04
CA PHE A 148 -3.91 21.68 14.96
C PHE A 148 -4.15 23.12 14.50
N PHE A 149 -5.02 23.35 13.52
CA PHE A 149 -5.40 24.69 13.10
C PHE A 149 -6.00 25.51 14.26
N MET A 150 -6.89 24.91 15.05
CA MET A 150 -7.48 25.58 16.23
C MET A 150 -6.46 25.86 17.34
N LEU A 151 -5.45 25.01 17.51
CA LEU A 151 -4.39 25.22 18.50
C LEU A 151 -3.49 26.39 18.10
N PHE A 152 -3.13 26.49 16.82
CA PHE A 152 -2.17 27.47 16.29
C PHE A 152 -2.81 28.70 15.63
N GLN A 153 -4.13 28.88 15.75
CA GLN A 153 -4.80 30.09 15.24
C GLN A 153 -4.36 31.33 16.03
N SER A 154 -4.52 32.51 15.43
CA SER A 154 -3.99 33.78 15.97
C SER A 154 -4.54 34.18 17.36
N GLY A 155 -5.67 33.61 17.82
CA GLY A 155 -6.19 33.72 19.20
C GLY A 155 -6.41 32.34 19.83
N GLY A 156 -5.60 31.36 19.43
CA GLY A 156 -5.64 30.00 19.92
C GLY A 156 -4.81 29.86 21.20
N PRO A 157 -5.08 28.85 22.06
CA PRO A 157 -4.42 28.70 23.36
C PRO A 157 -2.88 28.66 23.32
N VAL A 158 -2.28 28.31 22.17
CA VAL A 158 -0.82 28.22 22.01
C VAL A 158 -0.21 29.55 21.53
N ASN A 159 -0.98 30.38 20.82
CA ASN A 159 -0.48 31.61 20.19
C ASN A 159 -0.96 32.89 20.88
N ASP A 160 -1.78 32.77 21.94
CA ASP A 160 -2.30 33.88 22.77
C ASP A 160 -1.35 34.24 23.95
N ILE A 161 -0.10 33.77 23.91
CA ILE A 161 1.01 34.16 24.81
C ILE A 161 1.99 35.09 24.12
#